data_AF-A0A7C7QV72-F1
#
_entry.id   AF-A0A7C7QV72-F1
#
_cell.length_a   1.000
_cell.length_b   1.000
_cell.length_c   1.000
_cell.angle_alpha   90.00
_cell.angle_beta   90.00
_cell.angle_gamma   90.00
#
_symmetry.space_group_name_H-M   'P 1'
#
loop_
_entity.id
_entity.type
_entity.pdbx_description
1 polymer ?
#
loop_
_entity_poly.entity_id
_entity_poly.type
_entity_poly.pdbx_seq_one_letter_code
_entity_poly.pdbx_strand_id
1 'polypeptide(L)'
;MPATGNELPINENATAMQMANTIFGPGTTVTNATYSGWSQSSGIYTNGDSVAPGVTPSDEGVILSTGRASHITQSNGDPNRSTGTSTNTSGQNNNADFNAAAGANTFDASFLDIDFIPTTDFITMQFTFSSEEYPEFTGSIYNDI
;
A
#
# COMPACT_ATOMS: atom_id res chain seq x y z
N MET A 1 -2.93 -22.86 20.26
CA MET A 1 -2.75 -23.42 18.90
C MET A 1 -1.90 -22.42 18.14
N PRO A 2 -0.82 -22.81 17.46
CA PRO A 2 -0.02 -21.84 16.71
C PRO A 2 -0.89 -21.29 15.58
N ALA A 3 -0.93 -19.97 15.42
CA ALA A 3 -1.60 -19.33 14.30
C ALA A 3 -0.87 -19.73 13.01
N THR A 4 -1.53 -20.49 12.15
CA THR A 4 -1.12 -20.65 10.76
C THR A 4 -1.32 -19.29 10.10
N GLY A 5 -0.22 -18.60 9.77
CA GLY A 5 -0.28 -17.36 9.02
C GLY A 5 -0.87 -17.66 7.65
N ASN A 6 -1.93 -16.97 7.25
CA ASN A 6 -2.41 -17.04 5.89
C ASN A 6 -1.85 -15.80 5.18
N GLU A 7 -1.11 -16.01 4.09
CA GLU A 7 -0.51 -14.90 3.34
C GLU A 7 -1.61 -14.25 2.50
N LEU A 8 -1.73 -12.93 2.61
CA LEU A 8 -2.67 -12.14 1.83
C LEU A 8 -2.33 -12.28 0.35
N PRO A 9 -3.23 -12.85 -0.48
CA PRO A 9 -2.96 -12.99 -1.89
C PRO A 9 -2.86 -11.61 -2.56
N ILE A 10 -1.68 -11.28 -3.09
CA ILE A 10 -1.40 -10.02 -3.77
C ILE A 10 -0.95 -10.27 -5.20
N ASN A 11 -1.64 -9.64 -6.15
CA ASN A 11 -1.22 -9.59 -7.53
C ASN A 11 -0.25 -8.43 -7.77
N GLU A 12 1.05 -8.69 -7.62
CA GLU A 12 2.15 -7.73 -7.92
C GLU A 12 2.28 -7.39 -9.42
N ASN A 13 1.58 -8.10 -10.31
CA ASN A 13 1.58 -7.84 -11.75
C ASN A 13 0.40 -6.94 -12.20
N ALA A 14 -0.38 -6.42 -11.25
CA ALA A 14 -1.48 -5.53 -11.56
C ALA A 14 -0.98 -4.25 -12.25
N THR A 15 -1.62 -3.88 -13.36
CA THR A 15 -1.32 -2.62 -14.04
C THR A 15 -1.87 -1.44 -13.24
N ALA A 16 -1.31 -0.25 -13.45
CA ALA A 16 -1.82 0.99 -12.85
C ALA A 16 -3.32 1.21 -13.14
N MET A 17 -3.77 0.89 -14.36
CA MET A 17 -5.19 0.95 -14.71
C MET A 17 -6.04 -0.05 -13.92
N GLN A 18 -5.56 -1.28 -13.69
CA GLN A 18 -6.29 -2.25 -12.87
C GLN A 18 -6.37 -1.80 -11.42
N MET A 19 -5.26 -1.31 -10.85
CA MET A 19 -5.22 -0.77 -9.49
C MET A 19 -6.18 0.42 -9.35
N ALA A 20 -6.14 1.38 -10.27
CA ALA A 20 -7.03 2.53 -10.26
C ALA A 20 -8.52 2.14 -10.34
N ASN A 21 -8.88 1.21 -11.23
CA ASN A 21 -10.26 0.72 -11.31
C ASN A 21 -10.71 -0.01 -10.04
N THR A 22 -9.78 -0.67 -9.34
CA THR A 22 -10.04 -1.32 -8.04
C THR A 22 -10.34 -0.28 -6.94
N ILE A 23 -9.64 0.86 -6.95
CA ILE A 23 -9.84 1.94 -5.97
C ILE A 23 -11.20 2.62 -6.14
N PHE A 24 -11.55 3.02 -7.36
CA PHE A 24 -12.67 3.94 -7.56
C PHE A 24 -14.02 3.26 -7.83
N GLY A 25 -14.04 1.98 -8.22
CA GLY A 25 -15.26 1.20 -8.37
C GLY A 25 -16.35 1.85 -9.26
N PRO A 26 -17.63 1.43 -9.12
CA PRO A 26 -18.74 2.01 -9.86
C PRO A 26 -18.95 3.50 -9.56
N GLY A 27 -19.35 4.27 -10.57
CA GLY A 27 -19.66 5.70 -10.41
C GLY A 27 -18.49 6.65 -10.71
N THR A 28 -17.35 6.09 -11.12
CA THR A 28 -16.23 6.84 -11.70
C THR A 28 -15.82 6.23 -13.03
N THR A 29 -15.13 7.01 -13.86
CA THR A 29 -14.45 6.51 -15.06
C THR A 29 -12.98 6.88 -14.96
N VAL A 30 -12.11 5.89 -14.74
CA VAL A 30 -10.67 6.08 -14.80
C VAL A 30 -10.27 6.31 -16.25
N THR A 31 -9.71 7.48 -16.56
CA THR A 31 -9.28 7.86 -17.90
C THR A 31 -7.79 7.60 -18.13
N ASN A 32 -6.99 7.65 -17.07
CA ASN A 32 -5.56 7.38 -17.12
C ASN A 32 -5.06 6.99 -15.72
N ALA A 33 -4.04 6.13 -15.68
CA ALA A 33 -3.35 5.78 -14.45
C ALA A 33 -1.90 5.41 -14.74
N THR A 34 -0.98 5.95 -13.95
CA THR A 34 0.44 5.61 -14.00
C THR A 34 0.94 5.23 -12.62
N TYR A 35 1.82 4.24 -12.56
CA TYR A 35 2.46 3.77 -11.34
C TYR A 35 3.95 4.12 -11.38
N SER A 36 4.45 4.63 -10.26
CA SER A 36 5.85 4.93 -10.03
C SER A 36 6.33 4.20 -8.78
N GLY A 37 7.37 3.39 -8.92
CA GLY A 37 7.94 2.59 -7.84
C GLY A 37 8.56 1.31 -8.37
N TRP A 38 9.07 0.46 -7.47
CA TRP A 38 9.47 -0.88 -7.85
C TRP A 38 8.24 -1.73 -8.21
N SER A 39 8.37 -2.63 -9.19
CA SER A 39 7.23 -3.39 -9.72
C SER A 39 6.57 -4.28 -8.66
N GLN A 40 7.28 -4.64 -7.59
CA GLN A 40 6.77 -5.50 -6.51
C GLN A 40 6.40 -4.70 -5.25
N SER A 41 6.46 -3.37 -5.33
CA SER A 41 6.05 -2.45 -4.25
C SER A 41 4.57 -2.09 -4.30
N SER A 42 3.80 -2.68 -5.23
CA SER A 42 2.36 -2.46 -5.34
C SER A 42 1.64 -3.72 -5.81
N GLY A 43 0.33 -3.76 -5.61
CA GLY A 43 -0.52 -4.80 -6.17
C GLY A 43 -1.97 -4.69 -5.74
N ILE A 44 -2.79 -5.59 -6.27
CA ILE A 44 -4.18 -5.78 -5.83
C ILE A 44 -4.19 -6.94 -4.84
N TYR A 45 -4.67 -6.70 -3.62
CA TYR A 45 -4.91 -7.74 -2.63
C TYR A 45 -6.34 -8.27 -2.73
N THR A 46 -6.55 -9.52 -2.33
CA THR A 46 -7.87 -10.17 -2.24
C THR A 46 -8.00 -10.96 -0.94
N ASN A 47 -9.22 -11.36 -0.57
CA ASN A 47 -9.51 -12.08 0.68
C ASN A 47 -9.14 -11.32 1.96
N GLY A 48 -9.08 -9.98 1.90
CA GLY A 48 -8.69 -9.10 2.99
C GLY A 48 -9.50 -9.32 4.27
N ASP A 49 -10.81 -9.50 4.17
CA ASP A 49 -11.69 -9.70 5.34
C ASP A 49 -11.40 -11.03 6.05
N SER A 50 -10.95 -12.04 5.30
CA SER A 50 -10.67 -13.37 5.84
C SER A 50 -9.22 -13.55 6.32
N VAL A 51 -8.28 -12.84 5.69
CA VAL A 51 -6.84 -13.00 5.92
C VAL A 51 -6.26 -11.90 6.81
N ALA A 52 -6.70 -10.66 6.61
CA ALA A 52 -6.15 -9.48 7.30
C ALA A 52 -7.24 -8.42 7.63
N PRO A 53 -8.31 -8.77 8.38
CA PRO A 53 -9.44 -7.87 8.64
C PRO A 53 -9.11 -6.62 9.46
N GLY A 54 -7.94 -6.59 10.12
CA GLY A 54 -7.47 -5.43 10.87
C GLY A 54 -6.56 -4.47 10.09
N VAL A 55 -6.18 -4.85 8.86
CA VAL A 55 -5.20 -4.14 8.03
C VAL A 55 -5.82 -3.71 6.70
N THR A 56 -6.67 -4.55 6.13
CA THR A 56 -7.36 -4.26 4.87
C THR A 56 -8.67 -3.52 5.12
N PRO A 57 -8.93 -2.38 4.45
CA PRO A 57 -10.19 -1.65 4.56
C PRO A 57 -11.39 -2.35 3.88
N SER A 58 -11.14 -3.41 3.11
CA SER A 58 -12.11 -4.18 2.35
C SER A 58 -11.57 -5.57 2.00
N ASP A 59 -12.42 -6.45 1.45
CA ASP A 59 -11.99 -7.78 1.01
C ASP A 59 -11.07 -7.77 -0.22
N GLU A 60 -11.19 -6.76 -1.08
CA GLU A 60 -10.31 -6.49 -2.23
C GLU A 60 -9.91 -5.02 -2.25
N GLY A 61 -8.68 -4.73 -2.64
CA GLY A 61 -8.17 -3.36 -2.73
C GLY A 61 -6.74 -3.28 -3.24
N VAL A 62 -6.16 -2.07 -3.19
CA VAL A 62 -4.78 -1.81 -3.63
C VAL A 62 -3.88 -1.63 -2.43
N ILE A 63 -2.66 -2.18 -2.53
CA ILE A 63 -1.57 -1.96 -1.59
C ILE A 63 -0.43 -1.23 -2.29
N LEU A 64 0.16 -0.26 -1.60
CA LEU A 64 1.42 0.40 -1.93
C LEU A 64 2.38 0.20 -0.75
N SER A 65 3.66 -0.02 -1.02
CA SER A 65 4.67 -0.30 0.00
C SER A 65 6.01 0.36 -0.37
N THR A 66 6.73 0.89 0.61
CA THR A 66 8.14 1.27 0.46
C THR A 66 9.08 0.06 0.43
N GLY A 67 8.55 -1.15 0.62
CA GLY A 67 9.22 -2.43 0.47
C GLY A 67 8.50 -3.31 -0.55
N ARG A 68 8.49 -4.63 -0.32
CA ARG A 68 7.75 -5.57 -1.16
C ARG A 68 6.31 -5.73 -0.67
N ALA A 69 5.34 -5.50 -1.53
CA ALA A 69 3.92 -5.58 -1.20
C ALA A 69 3.51 -6.95 -0.64
N SER A 70 4.02 -8.05 -1.21
CA SER A 70 3.69 -9.40 -0.71
C SER A 70 4.20 -9.70 0.70
N HIS A 71 5.05 -8.86 1.28
CA HIS A 71 5.58 -9.06 2.64
C HIS A 71 4.69 -8.49 3.75
N ILE A 72 3.57 -7.82 3.42
CA ILE A 72 2.65 -7.25 4.44
C ILE A 72 2.09 -8.30 5.43
N THR A 73 2.03 -9.56 5.02
CA THR A 73 1.65 -10.69 5.87
C THR A 73 2.60 -11.85 5.61
N GLN A 74 3.01 -12.57 6.65
CA GLN A 74 3.86 -13.75 6.49
C GLN A 74 3.05 -15.05 6.50
N SER A 75 3.58 -16.04 5.77
CA SER A 75 3.05 -17.39 5.68
C SER A 75 3.11 -18.20 6.98
N ASN A 76 3.75 -17.69 8.06
CA ASN A 76 3.72 -18.23 9.42
C ASN A 76 4.40 -17.28 10.44
N GLY A 77 3.93 -17.30 11.68
CA GLY A 77 4.55 -16.60 12.81
C GLY A 77 4.06 -15.16 13.02
N ASP A 78 4.79 -14.41 13.86
CA ASP A 78 4.54 -12.98 14.10
C ASP A 78 4.87 -12.19 12.83
N PRO A 79 4.01 -11.28 12.34
CA PRO A 79 4.34 -10.49 11.18
C PRO A 79 5.46 -9.46 11.41
N ASN A 80 5.79 -9.15 12.66
CA ASN A 80 6.94 -8.32 13.00
C ASN A 80 8.01 -9.17 13.71
N ARG A 81 8.87 -9.86 12.93
CA ARG A 81 9.94 -10.71 13.48
C ARG A 81 11.28 -10.02 13.65
N SER A 82 11.45 -8.84 13.07
CA SER A 82 12.71 -8.12 13.08
C SER A 82 12.48 -6.62 12.98
N THR A 83 13.05 -5.90 13.94
CA THR A 83 13.20 -4.44 13.88
C THR A 83 14.00 -4.09 12.61
N GLY A 84 13.45 -3.28 11.71
CA GLY A 84 14.15 -2.78 10.52
C GLY A 84 14.20 -3.71 9.31
N THR A 85 13.13 -4.47 9.00
CA THR A 85 13.01 -5.15 7.69
C THR A 85 12.75 -4.12 6.60
N SER A 86 13.79 -3.45 6.13
CA SER A 86 13.72 -2.61 4.94
C SER A 86 14.19 -3.40 3.72
N THR A 87 13.34 -3.47 2.70
CA THR A 87 13.79 -3.83 1.35
C THR A 87 14.06 -2.53 0.63
N ASN A 88 15.32 -2.14 0.47
CA ASN A 88 15.63 -1.01 -0.42
C ASN A 88 15.15 -1.36 -1.83
N THR A 89 14.30 -0.52 -2.38
CA THR A 89 13.65 -0.74 -3.67
C THR A 89 14.34 0.08 -4.76
N SER A 90 13.84 -0.05 -5.99
CA SER A 90 14.19 0.88 -7.07
C SER A 90 13.26 2.11 -7.13
N GLY A 91 12.47 2.34 -6.09
CA GLY A 91 11.58 3.49 -5.97
C GLY A 91 12.36 4.81 -5.96
N GLN A 92 11.67 5.90 -6.31
CA GLN A 92 12.31 7.21 -6.37
C GLN A 92 12.69 7.69 -4.96
N ASN A 93 13.95 8.06 -4.78
CA ASN A 93 14.40 8.74 -3.57
C ASN A 93 14.27 10.26 -3.73
N ASN A 94 14.02 10.95 -2.61
CA ASN A 94 13.93 12.41 -2.52
C ASN A 94 12.94 13.01 -3.53
N ASN A 95 11.76 12.42 -3.64
CA ASN A 95 10.68 13.07 -4.39
C ASN A 95 10.38 14.43 -3.74
N ALA A 96 10.35 15.50 -4.53
CA ALA A 96 10.25 16.86 -4.02
C ALA A 96 8.93 17.11 -3.30
N ASP A 97 7.83 16.59 -3.84
CA ASP A 97 6.49 16.74 -3.25
C ASP A 97 6.39 15.94 -1.94
N PHE A 98 6.96 14.74 -1.92
CA PHE A 98 6.97 13.90 -0.71
C PHE A 98 7.89 14.48 0.37
N ASN A 99 9.07 15.00 -0.01
CA ASN A 99 9.95 15.69 0.92
C ASN A 99 9.29 16.95 1.50
N ALA A 100 8.55 17.70 0.69
CA ALA A 100 7.81 18.87 1.15
C ALA A 100 6.70 18.48 2.12
N ALA A 101 5.99 17.37 1.86
CA ALA A 101 4.94 16.85 2.75
C ALA A 101 5.50 16.28 4.06
N ALA A 102 6.61 15.54 4.00
CA ALA A 102 7.25 14.92 5.17
C ALA A 102 8.11 15.90 5.99
N GLY A 103 8.57 17.00 5.39
CA GLY A 103 9.55 17.91 5.99
C GLY A 103 10.95 17.29 6.14
N ALA A 104 11.22 16.17 5.45
CA ALA A 104 12.44 15.39 5.53
C ALA A 104 12.73 14.69 4.19
N ASN A 105 13.89 14.04 4.07
CA ASN A 105 14.20 13.22 2.90
C ASN A 105 13.38 11.92 2.93
N THR A 106 12.72 11.63 1.81
CA THR A 106 11.93 10.41 1.57
C THR A 106 12.68 9.43 0.67
N PHE A 107 12.35 8.14 0.80
CA PHE A 107 13.02 7.05 0.09
C PHE A 107 12.00 6.04 -0.42
N ASP A 108 12.36 5.29 -1.45
CA ASP A 108 11.59 4.14 -1.93
C ASP A 108 10.12 4.44 -2.29
N ALA A 109 9.89 5.60 -2.91
CA ALA A 109 8.55 6.03 -3.30
C ALA A 109 7.79 4.98 -4.14
N SER A 110 6.57 4.67 -3.70
CA SER A 110 5.58 3.86 -4.41
C SER A 110 4.25 4.62 -4.45
N PHE A 111 3.81 5.04 -5.64
CA PHE A 111 2.60 5.87 -5.78
C PHE A 111 1.88 5.69 -7.12
N LEU A 112 0.61 6.06 -7.13
CA LEU A 112 -0.28 6.08 -8.30
C LEU A 112 -0.72 7.50 -8.60
N ASP A 113 -0.52 7.92 -9.85
CA ASP A 113 -1.20 9.09 -10.42
C ASP A 113 -2.40 8.60 -11.22
N ILE A 114 -3.59 9.11 -10.89
CA ILE A 114 -4.85 8.63 -11.47
C ILE A 114 -5.70 9.82 -11.92
N ASP A 115 -6.05 9.83 -13.20
CA ASP A 115 -7.05 10.73 -13.76
C ASP A 115 -8.39 10.00 -13.88
N PHE A 116 -9.44 10.59 -13.34
CA PHE A 116 -10.78 10.00 -13.39
C PHE A 116 -11.88 11.06 -13.48
N ILE A 117 -13.03 10.64 -13.99
CA ILE A 117 -14.24 11.46 -14.11
C ILE A 117 -15.31 10.88 -13.18
N PRO A 118 -15.70 11.57 -12.10
CA PRO A 118 -16.78 11.11 -11.22
C PRO A 118 -18.15 11.39 -11.85
N THR A 119 -19.12 10.52 -11.57
CA THR A 119 -20.53 10.70 -11.99
C THR A 119 -21.38 11.42 -10.93
N THR A 120 -20.81 11.68 -9.75
CA THR A 120 -21.45 12.36 -8.63
C THR A 120 -20.55 13.45 -8.05
N ASP A 121 -21.11 14.33 -7.23
CA ASP A 121 -20.40 15.49 -6.67
C ASP A 121 -19.40 15.13 -5.56
N PHE A 122 -19.39 13.87 -5.10
CA PHE A 122 -18.54 13.43 -4.00
C PHE A 122 -17.78 12.16 -4.34
N ILE A 123 -16.59 12.05 -3.77
CA ILE A 123 -15.74 10.86 -3.81
C ILE A 123 -15.41 10.52 -2.36
N THR A 124 -15.58 9.26 -2.00
CA THR A 124 -15.19 8.73 -0.69
C THR A 124 -14.16 7.65 -0.91
N MET A 125 -13.00 7.78 -0.25
CA MET A 125 -11.96 6.74 -0.26
C MET A 125 -11.68 6.29 1.17
N GLN A 126 -11.52 4.99 1.34
CA GLN A 126 -10.99 4.39 2.56
C GLN A 126 -9.54 4.04 2.32
N PHE A 127 -8.66 4.52 3.19
CA PHE A 127 -7.25 4.15 3.19
C PHE A 127 -6.87 3.70 4.59
N THR A 128 -6.01 2.69 4.66
CA THR A 128 -5.37 2.26 5.90
C THR A 128 -3.87 2.51 5.76
N PHE A 129 -3.30 3.28 6.68
CA PHE A 129 -1.85 3.29 6.84
C PHE A 129 -1.44 2.12 7.71
N SER A 130 -0.53 1.30 7.20
CA SER A 130 0.06 0.18 7.92
C SER A 130 1.57 0.25 7.76
N SER A 131 2.29 0.25 8.88
CA SER A 131 3.74 0.19 8.93
C SER A 131 4.16 -1.09 9.63
N GLU A 132 5.16 -1.81 9.12
CA GLU A 132 5.74 -2.94 9.85
C GLU A 132 6.32 -2.49 11.21
N GLU A 133 6.65 -1.20 11.34
CA GLU A 133 7.19 -0.60 12.57
C GLU A 133 6.11 0.04 13.47
N TYR A 134 4.82 -0.08 13.14
CA TYR A 134 3.74 0.55 13.90
C TYR A 134 3.63 0.12 15.39
N PRO A 135 4.09 -1.08 15.82
CA PRO A 135 4.20 -1.37 17.25
C PRO A 135 5.35 -0.64 17.98
N GLU A 136 6.37 -0.13 17.26
CA GLU A 136 7.62 0.37 17.87
C GLU A 136 7.78 1.91 17.87
N PHE A 137 7.04 2.66 17.04
CA PHE A 137 7.22 4.13 16.92
C PHE A 137 6.01 4.97 17.32
N THR A 138 5.11 4.49 18.19
CA THR A 138 4.14 5.36 18.86
C THR A 138 4.89 6.39 19.73
N GLY A 139 5.23 7.55 19.16
CA GLY A 139 5.93 8.65 19.82
C GLY A 139 7.30 9.06 19.27
N SER A 140 7.72 8.60 18.09
CA SER A 140 8.95 9.08 17.43
C SER A 140 8.69 10.12 16.34
N ILE A 141 9.74 10.85 15.97
CA ILE A 141 9.82 11.90 14.94
C ILE A 141 9.72 11.36 13.49
N TYR A 142 9.60 10.05 13.31
CA TYR A 142 9.41 9.43 11.99
C TYR A 142 7.92 9.43 11.66
N ASN A 143 7.55 10.25 10.66
CA ASN A 143 6.23 10.22 10.09
C ASN A 143 6.28 9.27 8.89
N ASP A 144 5.55 8.15 8.97
CA ASP A 144 5.38 7.24 7.84
C ASP A 144 4.33 7.86 6.92
N ILE A 145 4.81 8.63 5.93
CA ILE A 145 4.02 9.19 4.81
C ILE A 145 4.55 8.56 3.53
#